data_AF-A0A151S7V1-F1
#
_entry.id   AF-A0A151S7V1-F1
#
_cell.length_a   1.000
_cell.length_b   1.000
_cell.length_c   1.000
_cell.angle_alpha   90.00
_cell.angle_beta   90.00
_cell.angle_gamma   90.00
#
_symmetry.space_group_name_H-M   'P 1'
#
loop_
_entity.id
_entity.type
_entity.pdbx_description
1 polymer ?
#
loop_
_entity_poly.entity_id
_entity_poly.type
_entity_poly.pdbx_seq_one_letter_code
_entity_poly.pdbx_strand_id
1 'polypeptide(L)'
;VRGKKCPFIPGRHMLDSVLVAFEAIDYAHKYKKQIFVMKIDYEKAYDSVERDYLLFMLRECGFHERWVRWMEACVCGGSLSTLVNGSPTAEVYLDRGLKQGDPLAPSMFLITAEGFRLLMSRALEMNLFKGLHLGGEGPPISLLQFADDTLIIGEATMQNLWCLKAILRCFELISGMKINYHKICVVGIHSGADFTNLAAAFLHCKVGKLPFKHLGLPLGANPRKLSTWKPMLDGLRKRLSSWKHKYLSIGGRVTLINSVLNAMPIHFLSFFKAPNSVIKEIVAIQRDFLWRGVKDGSKIPWVKWETVCKAKVEGGLGIKDVRLFNWALLEK
;
A
#
# COMPACT_ATOMS: atom_id res chain seq x y z
N VAL A 1 24.87 13.60 19.83
CA VAL A 1 25.19 13.67 18.38
C VAL A 1 23.92 13.37 17.60
N ARG A 2 23.42 14.38 16.88
CA ARG A 2 22.15 14.39 16.14
C ARG A 2 22.21 13.44 14.94
N GLY A 3 21.18 12.62 14.78
CA GLY A 3 21.03 11.70 13.67
C GLY A 3 19.66 11.04 13.66
N LYS A 4 18.58 11.84 13.81
CA LYS A 4 17.22 11.35 13.56
C LYS A 4 17.05 11.30 12.03
N LYS A 5 17.30 10.12 11.49
CA LYS A 5 17.35 9.81 10.05
C LYS A 5 16.00 10.10 9.38
N CYS A 6 16.09 10.83 8.27
CA CYS A 6 15.09 10.96 7.21
C CYS A 6 14.52 9.60 6.74
N PRO A 7 13.35 9.60 6.06
CA PRO A 7 12.66 8.39 5.61
C PRO A 7 13.39 7.56 4.52
N PHE A 8 14.62 7.93 4.14
CA PHE A 8 15.51 7.07 3.36
C PHE A 8 16.35 6.17 4.27
N ILE A 9 15.71 5.39 5.14
CA ILE A 9 16.38 4.28 5.83
C ILE A 9 16.59 3.18 4.78
N PRO A 10 17.84 2.83 4.41
CA PRO A 10 18.10 1.65 3.61
C PRO A 10 17.56 0.42 4.38
N GLY A 11 16.71 -0.38 3.75
CA GLY A 11 16.15 -1.61 4.36
C GLY A 11 14.79 -1.48 5.05
N ARG A 12 13.99 -0.44 4.74
CA ARG A 12 12.54 -0.46 5.00
C ARG A 12 11.78 -0.37 3.69
N HIS A 13 11.46 -1.51 3.09
CA HIS A 13 10.69 -1.59 1.86
C HIS A 13 9.19 -1.51 2.16
N MET A 14 8.37 -1.12 1.17
CA MET A 14 6.90 -1.25 1.20
C MET A 14 6.45 -2.63 1.74
N LEU A 15 7.26 -3.65 1.42
CA LEU A 15 7.06 -5.04 1.81
C LEU A 15 7.09 -5.21 3.34
N ASP A 16 7.97 -4.51 4.05
CA ASP A 16 8.12 -4.69 5.49
C ASP A 16 6.91 -4.12 6.24
N SER A 17 6.42 -2.94 5.85
CA SER A 17 5.26 -2.32 6.50
C SER A 17 4.00 -3.16 6.37
N VAL A 18 3.76 -3.78 5.21
CA VAL A 18 2.58 -4.64 5.03
C VAL A 18 2.72 -5.94 5.81
N LEU A 19 3.89 -6.59 5.77
CA LEU A 19 4.13 -7.82 6.51
C LEU A 19 3.96 -7.59 8.01
N VAL A 20 4.53 -6.50 8.54
CA VAL A 20 4.37 -6.09 9.94
C VAL A 20 2.91 -5.85 10.28
N ALA A 21 2.10 -5.26 9.39
CA ALA A 21 0.67 -5.10 9.61
C ALA A 21 -0.07 -6.45 9.72
N PHE A 22 0.26 -7.41 8.85
CA PHE A 22 -0.31 -8.76 8.90
C PHE A 22 0.08 -9.47 10.19
N GLU A 23 1.36 -9.47 10.54
CA GLU A 23 1.88 -10.09 11.76
C GLU A 23 1.28 -9.46 13.01
N ALA A 24 1.13 -8.13 13.05
CA ALA A 24 0.48 -7.42 14.16
C ALA A 24 -0.96 -7.89 14.39
N ILE A 25 -1.73 -8.05 13.32
CA ILE A 25 -3.13 -8.51 13.40
C ILE A 25 -3.19 -9.99 13.80
N ASP A 26 -2.36 -10.85 13.19
CA ASP A 26 -2.28 -12.27 13.54
C ASP A 26 -1.84 -12.47 14.99
N TYR A 27 -0.88 -11.67 15.47
CA TYR A 27 -0.43 -11.66 16.85
C TYR A 27 -1.56 -11.23 17.80
N ALA A 28 -2.28 -10.16 17.47
CA ALA A 28 -3.42 -9.71 18.25
C ALA A 28 -4.52 -10.78 18.35
N HIS A 29 -4.77 -11.51 17.25
CA HIS A 29 -5.68 -12.65 17.25
C HIS A 29 -5.18 -13.82 18.09
N LYS A 30 -3.91 -14.19 17.96
CA LYS A 30 -3.30 -15.32 18.68
C LYS A 30 -3.33 -15.11 20.19
N TYR A 31 -3.00 -13.90 20.66
CA TYR A 31 -2.90 -13.57 22.08
C TYR A 31 -4.12 -12.82 22.63
N LYS A 32 -5.20 -12.71 21.84
CA LYS A 32 -6.44 -12.02 22.19
C LYS A 32 -6.19 -10.60 22.72
N LYS A 33 -5.22 -9.88 22.14
CA LYS A 33 -4.91 -8.50 22.51
C LYS A 33 -6.01 -7.58 22.01
N GLN A 34 -6.48 -6.69 22.88
CA GLN A 34 -7.50 -5.70 22.55
C GLN A 34 -6.85 -4.48 21.90
N ILE A 35 -7.00 -4.36 20.59
CA ILE A 35 -6.42 -3.25 19.82
C ILE A 35 -7.45 -2.65 18.88
N PHE A 36 -7.18 -1.44 18.42
CA PHE A 36 -7.82 -0.87 17.24
C PHE A 36 -6.79 -0.68 16.13
N VAL A 37 -7.26 -0.81 14.90
CA VAL A 37 -6.52 -0.48 13.69
C VAL A 37 -7.30 0.61 12.97
N MET A 38 -6.66 1.73 12.68
CA MET A 38 -7.26 2.84 11.96
C MET A 38 -6.52 3.04 10.64
N LYS A 39 -7.28 3.09 9.54
CA LYS A 39 -6.76 3.50 8.24
C LYS A 39 -7.03 4.98 8.01
N ILE A 40 -5.97 5.74 7.71
CA ILE A 40 -6.05 7.15 7.32
C ILE A 40 -6.07 7.26 5.79
N ASP A 41 -6.79 8.27 5.31
CA ASP A 41 -6.88 8.69 3.92
C ASP A 41 -6.86 10.23 3.92
N TYR A 42 -6.07 10.85 3.05
CA TYR A 42 -5.95 12.29 2.95
C TYR A 42 -6.78 12.83 1.79
N GLU A 43 -7.48 13.94 2.00
CA GLU A 43 -8.18 14.63 0.94
C GLU A 43 -7.18 15.42 0.10
N LYS A 44 -7.06 15.09 -1.20
CA LYS A 44 -6.19 15.79 -2.16
C LYS A 44 -4.80 16.03 -1.57
N ALA A 45 -4.12 14.93 -1.25
CA ALA A 45 -2.93 14.93 -0.41
C ALA A 45 -1.80 15.84 -0.91
N TYR A 46 -1.60 15.93 -2.23
CA TYR A 46 -0.61 16.86 -2.82
C TYR A 46 -1.10 18.31 -2.77
N ASP A 47 -2.36 18.58 -3.12
CA ASP A 47 -2.91 19.93 -3.23
C ASP A 47 -3.06 20.64 -1.87
N SER A 48 -3.12 19.86 -0.78
CA SER A 48 -3.39 20.37 0.56
C SER A 48 -2.14 20.72 1.38
N VAL A 49 -0.94 20.39 0.91
CA VAL A 49 0.32 20.64 1.62
C VAL A 49 0.54 22.13 1.85
N GLU A 50 0.76 22.52 3.10
CA GLU A 50 1.17 23.87 3.48
C GLU A 50 2.68 24.05 3.22
N ARG A 51 3.03 25.12 2.50
CA ARG A 51 4.40 25.30 1.98
C ARG A 51 5.38 25.68 3.08
N ASP A 52 4.97 26.58 3.98
CA ASP A 52 5.80 26.99 5.11
C ASP A 52 6.16 25.80 6.00
N TYR A 53 5.20 24.91 6.19
CA TYR A 53 5.42 23.66 6.92
C TYR A 53 6.41 22.73 6.20
N LEU A 54 6.30 22.56 4.88
CA LEU A 54 7.26 21.78 4.10
C LEU A 54 8.68 22.36 4.24
N LEU A 55 8.84 23.68 4.10
CA LEU A 55 10.14 24.36 4.24
C LEU A 55 10.70 24.21 5.66
N PHE A 56 9.83 24.30 6.68
CA PHE A 56 10.19 24.00 8.07
C PHE A 56 10.70 22.56 8.22
N MET A 57 9.95 21.58 7.70
CA MET A 57 10.33 20.17 7.78
C MET A 57 11.63 19.87 7.05
N LEU A 58 11.90 20.52 5.92
CA LEU A 58 13.19 20.42 5.22
C LEU A 58 14.35 20.91 6.10
N ARG A 59 14.19 22.04 6.79
CA ARG A 59 15.23 22.54 7.71
C ARG A 59 15.44 21.59 8.89
N GLU A 60 14.36 21.07 9.48
CA GLU A 60 14.43 20.12 10.60
C GLU A 60 15.03 18.77 10.20
N CYS A 61 14.86 18.36 8.94
CA CYS A 61 15.53 17.19 8.36
C CYS A 61 17.03 17.42 8.12
N GLY A 62 17.55 18.63 8.34
CA GLY A 62 18.96 18.97 8.21
C GLY A 62 19.40 19.33 6.80
N PHE A 63 18.46 19.66 5.90
CA PHE A 63 18.81 20.14 4.57
C PHE A 63 19.46 21.53 4.66
N HIS A 64 20.54 21.72 3.90
CA HIS A 64 21.26 23.00 3.86
C HIS A 64 20.37 24.12 3.30
N GLU A 65 20.47 25.34 3.82
CA GLU A 65 19.58 26.46 3.46
C GLU A 65 19.57 26.76 1.96
N ARG A 66 20.71 26.59 1.28
CA ARG A 66 20.78 26.69 -0.20
C ARG A 66 19.81 25.73 -0.91
N TRP A 67 19.72 24.50 -0.42
CA TRP A 67 18.83 23.48 -0.98
C TRP A 67 17.36 23.80 -0.66
N VAL A 68 17.09 24.27 0.55
CA VAL A 68 15.75 24.73 0.95
C VAL A 68 15.25 25.84 0.03
N ARG A 69 16.09 26.84 -0.27
CA ARG A 69 15.75 27.93 -1.21
C ARG A 69 15.49 27.45 -2.63
N TRP A 70 16.21 26.42 -3.10
CA TRP A 70 15.91 25.81 -4.40
C TRP A 70 14.56 25.12 -4.40
N MET A 71 14.25 24.35 -3.36
CA MET A 71 12.94 23.71 -3.22
C MET A 71 11.81 24.74 -3.10
N GLU A 72 12.02 25.81 -2.34
CA GLU A 72 11.12 26.95 -2.26
C GLU A 72 10.86 27.56 -3.64
N ALA A 73 11.89 27.81 -4.44
CA ALA A 73 11.70 28.32 -5.80
C ALA A 73 10.92 27.36 -6.70
N CYS A 74 11.14 26.04 -6.59
CA CYS A 74 10.44 25.02 -7.38
C CYS A 74 8.96 24.87 -6.98
N VAL A 75 8.68 24.90 -5.68
CA VAL A 75 7.36 24.60 -5.10
C VAL A 75 6.49 25.85 -4.93
N CYS A 76 7.08 26.98 -4.54
CA CYS A 76 6.38 28.22 -4.22
C CYS A 76 6.15 29.14 -5.43
N GLY A 77 6.72 28.81 -6.60
CA GLY A 77 6.55 29.58 -7.84
C GLY A 77 5.70 28.84 -8.87
N GLY A 78 4.47 29.30 -9.10
CA GLY A 78 3.67 28.82 -10.23
C GLY A 78 2.27 29.43 -10.28
N SER A 79 1.94 30.01 -11.43
CA SER A 79 0.56 30.22 -11.84
C SER A 79 0.09 29.02 -12.66
N LEU A 80 -1.19 28.67 -12.53
CA LEU A 80 -1.85 27.65 -13.33
C LEU A 80 -2.88 28.34 -14.22
N SER A 81 -2.92 27.98 -15.49
CA SER A 81 -4.04 28.29 -16.38
C SER A 81 -4.61 26.99 -16.94
N THR A 82 -5.93 26.87 -16.97
CA THR A 82 -6.61 25.75 -17.62
C THR A 82 -6.92 26.09 -19.07
N LEU A 83 -6.61 25.18 -19.98
CA LEU A 83 -6.98 25.33 -21.40
C LEU A 83 -8.45 24.94 -21.57
N VAL A 84 -9.30 25.91 -21.90
CA VAL A 84 -10.70 25.67 -22.29
C VAL A 84 -10.80 25.85 -23.80
N ASN A 85 -11.11 24.78 -24.52
CA ASN A 85 -11.15 24.75 -25.99
C ASN A 85 -9.84 25.21 -26.67
N GLY A 86 -8.70 24.89 -26.05
CA GLY A 86 -7.37 25.25 -26.58
C GLY A 86 -6.91 26.68 -26.24
N SER A 87 -7.74 27.47 -25.55
CA SER A 87 -7.40 28.81 -25.09
C SER A 87 -7.13 28.83 -23.58
N PRO A 88 -6.04 29.47 -23.12
CA PRO A 88 -5.74 29.58 -21.69
C PRO A 88 -6.77 30.48 -21.00
N THR A 89 -7.24 30.04 -19.84
CA THR A 89 -8.03 30.83 -18.90
C THR A 89 -7.15 31.79 -18.10
N ALA A 90 -7.76 32.65 -17.29
CA ALA A 90 -7.01 33.52 -16.38
C ALA A 90 -6.07 32.72 -15.48
N GLU A 91 -4.87 33.27 -15.26
CA GLU A 91 -3.87 32.65 -14.40
C GLU A 91 -4.33 32.67 -12.94
N VAL A 92 -4.27 31.50 -12.31
CA VAL A 92 -4.55 31.31 -10.88
C VAL A 92 -3.22 31.05 -10.18
N TYR A 93 -2.90 31.88 -9.19
CA TYR A 93 -1.75 31.66 -8.34
C TYR A 93 -2.03 30.50 -7.39
N LEU A 94 -1.08 29.56 -7.33
CA LEU A 94 -1.16 28.45 -6.40
C LEU A 94 -0.57 28.89 -5.07
N ASP A 95 -1.38 29.03 -4.03
CA ASP A 95 -0.91 29.39 -2.68
C ASP A 95 -0.45 28.18 -1.86
N ARG A 96 -0.98 26.99 -2.18
CA ARG A 96 -0.72 25.73 -1.47
C ARG A 96 -0.51 24.57 -2.40
N GLY A 97 0.01 23.49 -1.84
CA GLY A 97 0.10 22.19 -2.48
C GLY A 97 1.33 22.00 -3.37
N LEU A 98 1.46 20.77 -3.83
CA LEU A 98 2.52 20.25 -4.68
C LEU A 98 1.97 19.94 -6.07
N LYS A 99 2.73 20.28 -7.12
CA LYS A 99 2.29 20.08 -8.51
C LYS A 99 2.26 18.58 -8.86
N GLN A 100 1.09 18.06 -9.19
CA GLN A 100 0.95 16.67 -9.61
C GLN A 100 1.64 16.45 -10.97
N GLY A 101 2.50 15.43 -11.05
CA GLY A 101 3.33 15.16 -12.23
C GLY A 101 4.73 15.78 -12.15
N ASP A 102 5.01 16.63 -11.16
CA ASP A 102 6.37 17.06 -10.85
C ASP A 102 7.17 15.89 -10.25
N PRO A 103 8.37 15.56 -10.78
CA PRO A 103 9.21 14.51 -10.23
C PRO A 103 9.66 14.75 -8.77
N LEU A 104 9.65 16.00 -8.28
CA LEU A 104 10.03 16.35 -6.91
C LEU A 104 8.87 16.20 -5.92
N ALA A 105 7.61 16.35 -6.37
CA ALA A 105 6.43 16.34 -5.52
C ALA A 105 6.33 15.08 -4.63
N PRO A 106 6.57 13.84 -5.11
CA PRO A 106 6.51 12.65 -4.26
C PRO A 106 7.50 12.70 -3.09
N SER A 107 8.72 13.18 -3.33
CA SER A 107 9.74 13.27 -2.27
C SER A 107 9.38 14.33 -1.24
N MET A 108 8.86 15.48 -1.70
CA MET A 108 8.41 16.55 -0.81
C MET A 108 7.22 16.11 0.03
N PHE A 109 6.28 15.38 -0.56
CA PHE A 109 5.15 14.82 0.15
C PHE A 109 5.58 13.88 1.28
N LEU A 110 6.58 13.01 1.03
CA LEU A 110 7.11 12.12 2.08
C LEU A 110 7.74 12.91 3.24
N ILE A 111 8.42 14.02 2.96
CA ILE A 111 9.01 14.88 3.99
C ILE A 111 7.91 15.57 4.82
N THR A 112 6.86 16.06 4.17
CA THR A 112 5.67 16.59 4.88
C THR A 112 5.04 15.52 5.77
N ALA A 113 4.81 14.33 5.22
CA ALA A 113 4.18 13.22 5.91
C ALA A 113 5.00 12.70 7.10
N GLU A 114 6.33 12.84 7.06
CA GLU A 114 7.26 12.46 8.13
C GLU A 114 6.95 13.16 9.45
N GLY A 115 6.43 14.39 9.41
CA GLY A 115 6.08 15.10 10.64
C GLY A 115 4.95 14.42 11.42
N PHE A 116 4.04 13.71 10.76
CA PHE A 116 3.04 12.89 11.44
C PHE A 116 3.70 11.74 12.23
N ARG A 117 4.70 11.07 11.62
CA ARG A 117 5.49 10.04 12.28
C ARG A 117 6.25 10.59 13.48
N LEU A 118 6.80 11.80 13.39
CA LEU A 118 7.48 12.46 14.51
C LEU A 118 6.53 12.75 15.68
N LEU A 119 5.32 13.25 15.41
CA LEU A 119 4.29 13.47 16.43
C LEU A 119 3.89 12.17 17.13
N MET A 120 3.64 11.10 16.37
CA MET A 120 3.32 9.78 16.92
C MET A 120 4.48 9.20 17.74
N SER A 121 5.72 9.33 17.26
CA SER A 121 6.91 8.89 18.01
C SER A 121 7.05 9.64 19.33
N ARG A 122 6.76 10.95 19.34
CA ARG A 122 6.82 11.75 20.56
C ARG A 122 5.74 11.34 21.56
N ALA A 123 4.54 11.04 21.09
CA ALA A 123 3.45 10.56 21.94
C ALA A 123 3.76 9.21 22.59
N LEU A 124 4.46 8.32 21.87
CA LEU A 124 4.98 7.06 22.43
C LEU A 124 6.07 7.32 23.49
N GLU A 125 7.06 8.15 23.20
CA GLU A 125 8.13 8.52 24.15
C GLU A 125 7.57 9.10 25.46
N MET A 126 6.47 9.86 25.36
CA MET A 126 5.79 10.49 26.50
C MET A 126 4.75 9.58 27.18
N ASN A 127 4.60 8.32 26.75
CA ASN A 127 3.59 7.38 27.23
C ASN A 127 2.13 7.90 27.10
N LEU A 128 1.88 8.83 26.17
CA LEU A 128 0.53 9.35 25.88
C LEU A 128 -0.25 8.43 24.95
N PHE A 129 0.46 7.67 24.11
CA PHE A 129 -0.08 6.67 23.21
C PHE A 129 0.57 5.31 23.47
N LYS A 130 -0.21 4.23 23.42
CA LYS A 130 0.28 2.86 23.55
C LYS A 130 0.02 2.07 22.26
N GLY A 131 1.09 1.70 21.56
CA GLY A 131 1.04 0.82 20.40
C GLY A 131 0.95 -0.66 20.78
N LEU A 132 0.99 -1.54 19.77
CA LEU A 132 1.03 -2.99 19.98
C LEU A 132 2.46 -3.49 20.19
N HIS A 133 2.71 -4.15 21.32
CA HIS A 133 3.96 -4.87 21.57
C HIS A 133 3.85 -6.34 21.11
N LEU A 134 4.74 -6.76 20.19
CA LEU A 134 4.80 -8.14 19.67
C LEU A 134 5.56 -9.13 20.59
N GLY A 135 5.90 -8.72 21.82
CA GLY A 135 6.76 -9.47 22.72
C GLY A 135 8.26 -9.21 22.46
N GLY A 136 9.09 -9.43 23.46
CA GLY A 136 10.52 -9.08 23.44
C GLY A 136 10.82 -7.61 23.72
N GLU A 137 12.07 -7.19 23.54
CA GLU A 137 12.57 -5.82 23.81
C GLU A 137 12.38 -4.85 22.63
N GLY A 138 11.62 -5.23 21.61
CA GLY A 138 11.40 -4.41 20.41
C GLY A 138 10.46 -3.22 20.66
N PRO A 139 10.55 -2.15 19.82
CA PRO A 139 9.65 -1.01 19.92
C PRO A 139 8.19 -1.41 19.59
N PRO A 140 7.19 -0.75 20.20
CA PRO A 140 5.80 -1.00 19.88
C PRO A 140 5.46 -0.57 18.44
N ILE A 141 4.59 -1.34 17.80
CA ILE A 141 4.00 -0.98 16.50
C ILE A 141 2.84 -0.03 16.75
N SER A 142 3.01 1.22 16.33
CA SER A 142 1.98 2.26 16.46
C SER A 142 1.54 2.85 15.13
N LEU A 143 2.46 2.95 14.16
CA LEU A 143 2.26 3.62 12.88
C LEU A 143 2.99 2.86 11.78
N LEU A 144 2.26 2.51 10.73
CA LEU A 144 2.77 1.92 9.50
C LEU A 144 2.36 2.83 8.36
N GLN A 145 3.33 3.54 7.78
CA GLN A 145 3.07 4.55 6.77
C GLN A 145 3.80 4.19 5.49
N PHE A 146 3.08 4.27 4.37
CA PHE A 146 3.63 4.15 3.05
C PHE A 146 2.98 5.18 2.12
N ALA A 147 3.75 6.21 1.75
CA ALA A 147 3.23 7.37 1.02
C ALA A 147 1.95 7.92 1.68
N ASP A 148 0.82 7.85 0.98
CA ASP A 148 -0.50 8.31 1.42
C ASP A 148 -1.30 7.25 2.20
N ASP A 149 -0.94 5.96 2.11
CA ASP A 149 -1.57 4.87 2.86
C ASP A 149 -0.94 4.79 4.28
N THR A 150 -1.70 5.25 5.27
CA THR A 150 -1.28 5.22 6.69
C THR A 150 -2.19 4.33 7.53
N LEU A 151 -1.58 3.40 8.28
CA LEU A 151 -2.24 2.58 9.28
C LEU A 151 -1.72 2.93 10.68
N ILE A 152 -2.64 3.09 11.62
CA ILE A 152 -2.33 3.28 13.03
C ILE A 152 -2.83 2.06 13.80
N ILE A 153 -2.01 1.57 14.72
CA ILE A 153 -2.32 0.46 15.59
C ILE A 153 -2.15 0.93 17.03
N GLY A 154 -3.15 0.73 17.86
CA GLY A 154 -3.08 1.11 19.27
C GLY A 154 -3.89 0.18 20.15
N GLU A 155 -3.56 0.12 21.44
CA GLU A 155 -4.40 -0.54 22.43
C GLU A 155 -5.80 0.09 22.45
N ALA A 156 -6.83 -0.73 22.64
CA ALA A 156 -8.23 -0.31 22.64
C ALA A 156 -8.59 0.46 23.93
N THR A 157 -8.10 1.69 24.06
CA THR A 157 -8.32 2.55 25.22
C THR A 157 -8.79 3.94 24.82
N MET A 158 -9.58 4.58 25.69
CA MET A 158 -10.01 5.97 25.49
C MET A 158 -8.85 6.95 25.46
N GLN A 159 -7.81 6.71 26.25
CA GLN A 159 -6.61 7.55 26.27
C GLN A 159 -5.93 7.59 24.88
N ASN A 160 -5.78 6.43 24.23
CA ASN A 160 -5.24 6.37 22.88
C ASN A 160 -6.11 7.10 21.86
N LEU A 161 -7.45 6.99 21.97
CA LEU A 161 -8.36 7.71 21.07
C LEU A 161 -8.27 9.23 21.24
N TRP A 162 -8.20 9.72 22.48
CA TRP A 162 -7.99 11.14 22.77
C TRP A 162 -6.66 11.66 22.23
N CYS A 163 -5.58 10.94 22.52
CA CYS A 163 -4.25 11.28 22.02
C CYS A 163 -4.23 11.32 20.49
N LEU A 164 -4.82 10.31 19.85
CA LEU A 164 -4.90 10.24 18.40
C LEU A 164 -5.72 11.39 17.81
N LYS A 165 -6.89 11.71 18.36
CA LYS A 165 -7.71 12.84 17.89
C LYS A 165 -6.96 14.17 17.97
N ALA A 166 -6.20 14.38 19.06
CA ALA A 166 -5.36 15.57 19.21
C ALA A 166 -4.24 15.62 18.17
N ILE A 167 -3.50 14.51 17.99
CA ILE A 167 -2.40 14.44 17.01
C ILE A 167 -2.90 14.66 15.59
N LEU A 168 -4.00 14.02 15.20
CA LEU A 168 -4.61 14.20 13.87
C LEU A 168 -4.98 15.66 13.65
N ARG A 169 -5.67 16.29 14.61
CA ARG A 169 -6.07 17.69 14.50
C ARG A 169 -4.87 18.63 14.45
N CYS A 170 -3.86 18.42 15.29
CA CYS A 170 -2.64 19.20 15.26
C CYS A 170 -1.93 19.07 13.92
N PHE A 171 -1.80 17.85 13.40
CA PHE A 171 -1.17 17.60 12.11
C PHE A 171 -1.91 18.27 10.95
N GLU A 172 -3.25 18.19 10.90
CA GLU A 172 -4.05 18.89 9.88
C GLU A 172 -3.83 20.41 9.91
N LEU A 173 -3.77 20.98 11.11
CA LEU A 173 -3.61 22.43 11.30
C LEU A 173 -2.23 22.95 10.90
N ILE A 174 -1.16 22.19 11.19
CA ILE A 174 0.21 22.62 10.88
C ILE A 174 0.62 22.29 9.45
N SER A 175 0.22 21.13 8.92
CA SER A 175 0.67 20.64 7.62
C SER A 175 -0.24 21.05 6.46
N GLY A 176 -1.45 21.52 6.77
CA GLY A 176 -2.51 21.76 5.79
C GLY A 176 -3.16 20.50 5.22
N MET A 177 -2.56 19.32 5.43
CA MET A 177 -3.06 18.04 4.91
C MET A 177 -4.35 17.65 5.62
N LYS A 178 -5.47 17.74 4.90
CA LYS A 178 -6.80 17.40 5.44
C LYS A 178 -7.04 15.90 5.41
N ILE A 179 -7.55 15.34 6.50
CA ILE A 179 -7.95 13.94 6.58
C ILE A 179 -9.36 13.80 5.99
N ASN A 180 -9.55 12.76 5.17
CA ASN A 180 -10.85 12.44 4.62
C ASN A 180 -11.65 11.58 5.61
N TYR A 181 -12.36 12.24 6.54
CA TYR A 181 -13.16 11.58 7.57
C TYR A 181 -14.23 10.61 7.02
N HIS A 182 -14.66 10.78 5.77
CA HIS A 182 -15.61 9.89 5.10
C HIS A 182 -15.00 8.58 4.56
N LYS A 183 -13.68 8.55 4.36
CA LYS A 183 -12.95 7.38 3.83
C LYS A 183 -12.15 6.63 4.89
N ILE A 184 -11.76 7.31 5.97
CA ILE A 184 -11.11 6.66 7.10
C ILE A 184 -12.07 5.68 7.80
N CYS A 185 -11.49 4.63 8.36
CA CYS A 185 -12.23 3.66 9.15
C CYS A 185 -11.41 3.15 10.33
N VAL A 186 -12.12 2.75 11.38
CA VAL A 186 -11.56 2.10 12.55
C VAL A 186 -12.07 0.66 12.63
N VAL A 187 -11.18 -0.26 12.96
CA VAL A 187 -11.50 -1.67 13.16
C VAL A 187 -11.00 -2.10 14.53
N GLY A 188 -11.92 -2.57 15.37
CA GLY A 188 -11.57 -3.17 16.65
C GLY A 188 -11.23 -4.65 16.51
N ILE A 189 -10.16 -5.09 17.16
CA ILE A 189 -9.72 -6.49 17.24
C ILE A 189 -9.75 -6.88 18.71
N HIS A 190 -10.58 -7.86 19.05
CA HIS A 190 -10.86 -8.31 20.43
C HIS A 190 -11.34 -7.22 21.41
N SER A 191 -11.60 -5.99 20.96
CA SER A 191 -12.04 -4.86 21.77
C SER A 191 -13.56 -4.78 21.98
N GLY A 192 -14.33 -5.65 21.31
CA GLY A 192 -15.80 -5.60 21.33
C GLY A 192 -16.39 -4.57 20.35
N ALA A 193 -17.67 -4.78 20.02
CA ALA A 193 -18.41 -3.89 19.11
C ALA A 193 -18.63 -2.52 19.74
N ASP A 194 -18.89 -2.46 21.05
CA ASP A 194 -19.19 -1.22 21.77
C ASP A 194 -18.01 -0.24 21.72
N PHE A 195 -16.79 -0.71 22.02
CA PHE A 195 -15.58 0.12 21.89
C PHE A 195 -15.38 0.61 20.45
N THR A 196 -15.60 -0.26 19.46
CA THR A 196 -15.37 0.09 18.04
C THR A 196 -16.36 1.16 17.57
N ASN A 197 -17.64 1.03 17.95
CA ASN A 197 -18.68 2.01 17.66
C ASN A 197 -18.40 3.34 18.36
N LEU A 198 -17.97 3.29 19.62
CA LEU A 198 -17.57 4.48 20.38
C LEU A 198 -16.37 5.17 19.72
N ALA A 199 -15.34 4.42 19.34
CA ALA A 199 -14.16 4.93 18.66
C ALA A 199 -14.53 5.62 17.33
N ALA A 200 -15.41 4.98 16.55
CA ALA A 200 -15.90 5.52 15.29
C ALA A 200 -16.66 6.84 15.48
N ALA A 201 -17.56 6.90 16.45
CA ALA A 201 -18.29 8.12 16.79
C ALA A 201 -17.35 9.23 17.29
N PHE A 202 -16.40 8.89 18.15
CA PHE A 202 -15.46 9.83 18.75
C PHE A 202 -14.49 10.43 17.73
N LEU A 203 -13.99 9.63 16.80
CA LEU A 203 -13.07 10.05 15.73
C LEU A 203 -13.78 10.55 14.47
N HIS A 204 -15.11 10.54 14.45
CA HIS A 204 -15.94 10.89 13.29
C HIS A 204 -15.59 10.05 12.04
N CYS A 205 -15.35 8.75 12.21
CA CYS A 205 -14.98 7.82 11.14
C CYS A 205 -15.97 6.65 11.01
N LYS A 206 -15.81 5.84 9.96
CA LYS A 206 -16.64 4.65 9.74
C LYS A 206 -16.13 3.47 10.55
N VAL A 207 -17.04 2.61 11.00
CA VAL A 207 -16.69 1.28 11.50
C VAL A 207 -16.30 0.39 10.30
N GLY A 208 -15.05 -0.05 10.27
CA GLY A 208 -14.55 -1.00 9.29
C GLY A 208 -14.70 -2.45 9.76
N LYS A 209 -14.39 -3.39 8.87
CA LYS A 209 -14.35 -4.83 9.18
C LYS A 209 -13.10 -5.45 8.54
N LEU A 210 -12.50 -6.42 9.23
CA LEU A 210 -11.51 -7.29 8.61
C LEU A 210 -12.20 -8.41 7.83
N PRO A 211 -11.62 -8.85 6.70
CA PRO A 211 -10.45 -8.27 6.05
C PRO A 211 -10.79 -7.02 5.20
N PHE A 212 -9.83 -6.10 5.04
CA PHE A 212 -9.94 -4.95 4.14
C PHE A 212 -8.69 -4.77 3.27
N LYS A 213 -8.81 -4.02 2.16
CA LYS A 213 -7.70 -3.82 1.22
C LYS A 213 -6.73 -2.74 1.71
N HIS A 214 -5.46 -3.10 1.89
CA HIS A 214 -4.37 -2.18 2.19
C HIS A 214 -3.17 -2.50 1.28
N LEU A 215 -2.65 -1.48 0.57
CA LEU A 215 -1.56 -1.63 -0.40
C LEU A 215 -1.78 -2.78 -1.41
N GLY A 216 -3.03 -3.04 -1.80
CA GLY A 216 -3.36 -4.12 -2.73
C GLY A 216 -3.58 -5.50 -2.11
N LEU A 217 -3.36 -5.68 -0.80
CA LEU A 217 -3.52 -6.96 -0.10
C LEU A 217 -4.69 -6.93 0.89
N PRO A 218 -5.36 -8.08 1.12
CA PRO A 218 -6.49 -8.20 2.03
C PRO A 218 -5.99 -8.37 3.48
N LEU A 219 -5.75 -7.25 4.16
CA LEU A 219 -5.25 -7.22 5.53
C LEU A 219 -6.21 -7.94 6.49
N GLY A 220 -5.67 -8.85 7.32
CA GLY A 220 -6.43 -9.71 8.24
C GLY A 220 -7.13 -10.92 7.58
N ALA A 221 -6.95 -11.14 6.28
CA ALA A 221 -7.41 -12.36 5.64
C ALA A 221 -6.41 -13.51 5.86
N ASN A 222 -6.90 -14.73 5.96
CA ASN A 222 -6.04 -15.90 6.10
C ASN A 222 -5.45 -16.30 4.72
N PRO A 223 -4.14 -16.17 4.49
CA PRO A 223 -3.52 -16.46 3.19
C PRO A 223 -3.57 -17.95 2.83
N ARG A 224 -3.88 -18.85 3.77
CA ARG A 224 -4.05 -20.29 3.50
C ARG A 224 -5.40 -20.61 2.82
N LYS A 225 -6.37 -19.70 2.87
CA LYS A 225 -7.71 -19.90 2.29
C LYS A 225 -7.76 -19.41 0.84
N LEU A 226 -8.39 -20.20 -0.04
CA LEU A 226 -8.62 -19.83 -1.45
C LEU A 226 -9.38 -18.50 -1.60
N SER A 227 -10.31 -18.21 -0.68
CA SER A 227 -11.11 -16.97 -0.68
C SER A 227 -10.26 -15.71 -0.69
N THR A 228 -9.09 -15.73 -0.05
CA THR A 228 -8.15 -14.60 0.02
C THR A 228 -7.53 -14.27 -1.33
N TRP A 229 -7.35 -15.29 -2.18
CA TRP A 229 -6.71 -15.17 -3.49
C TRP A 229 -7.72 -14.93 -4.62
N LYS A 230 -9.01 -15.16 -4.36
CA LYS A 230 -10.08 -15.06 -5.36
C LYS A 230 -10.10 -13.72 -6.11
N PRO A 231 -9.96 -12.55 -5.46
CA PRO A 231 -9.92 -11.26 -6.19
C PRO A 231 -8.75 -11.17 -7.19
N MET A 232 -7.59 -11.73 -6.85
CA MET A 232 -6.42 -11.78 -7.73
C MET A 232 -6.67 -12.74 -8.91
N LEU A 233 -7.21 -13.92 -8.63
CA LEU A 233 -7.54 -14.94 -9.64
C LEU A 233 -8.60 -14.43 -10.63
N ASP A 234 -9.63 -13.75 -10.14
CA ASP A 234 -10.67 -13.14 -10.97
C ASP A 234 -10.10 -11.98 -11.80
N GLY A 235 -9.14 -11.24 -11.27
CA GLY A 235 -8.37 -10.24 -12.01
C GLY A 235 -7.59 -10.84 -13.20
N LEU A 236 -6.93 -11.99 -12.99
CA LEU A 236 -6.26 -12.73 -14.07
C LEU A 236 -7.27 -13.16 -15.15
N ARG A 237 -8.40 -13.77 -14.75
CA ARG A 237 -9.46 -14.19 -15.68
C ARG A 237 -10.01 -13.02 -16.49
N LYS A 238 -10.26 -11.87 -15.84
CA LYS A 238 -10.79 -10.67 -16.49
C LYS A 238 -9.83 -10.12 -17.55
N ARG A 239 -8.53 -10.04 -17.24
CA ARG A 239 -7.50 -9.62 -18.21
C ARG A 239 -7.43 -10.56 -19.41
N LEU A 240 -7.59 -11.86 -19.18
CA LEU A 240 -7.62 -12.84 -20.25
C LEU A 240 -8.86 -12.74 -21.12
N SER A 241 -10.03 -12.55 -20.53
CA SER A 241 -11.27 -12.35 -21.31
C SER A 241 -11.22 -11.12 -22.21
N SER A 242 -10.45 -10.09 -21.83
CA SER A 242 -10.26 -8.89 -22.66
C SER A 242 -9.37 -9.15 -23.88
N TRP A 243 -8.52 -10.18 -23.84
CA TRP A 243 -7.65 -10.51 -24.95
C TRP A 243 -8.36 -11.48 -25.88
N LYS A 244 -8.82 -10.96 -27.02
CA LYS A 244 -9.39 -11.80 -28.07
C LYS A 244 -8.33 -12.78 -28.56
N HIS A 245 -8.44 -14.05 -28.14
CA HIS A 245 -7.59 -15.17 -28.56
C HIS A 245 -7.45 -15.29 -30.09
N LYS A 246 -8.36 -14.65 -30.86
CA LYS A 246 -8.46 -14.67 -32.32
C LYS A 246 -7.22 -14.16 -33.07
N TYR A 247 -6.40 -13.29 -32.45
CA TYR A 247 -5.32 -12.58 -33.17
C TYR A 247 -3.92 -12.79 -32.61
N LEU A 248 -3.75 -13.66 -31.61
CA LEU A 248 -2.46 -13.85 -30.94
C LEU A 248 -1.81 -15.18 -31.32
N SER A 249 -0.59 -15.11 -31.86
CA SER A 249 0.28 -16.27 -32.09
C SER A 249 0.64 -16.96 -30.77
N ILE A 250 1.10 -18.22 -30.83
CA ILE A 250 1.60 -18.95 -29.64
C ILE A 250 2.71 -18.14 -28.96
N GLY A 251 3.66 -17.60 -29.73
CA GLY A 251 4.73 -16.74 -29.21
C GLY A 251 4.19 -15.49 -28.50
N GLY A 252 3.21 -14.80 -29.09
CA GLY A 252 2.56 -13.65 -28.46
C GLY A 252 1.86 -14.00 -27.15
N ARG A 253 1.22 -15.17 -27.07
CA ARG A 253 0.59 -15.67 -25.83
C ARG A 253 1.64 -15.95 -24.75
N VAL A 254 2.75 -16.62 -25.09
CA VAL A 254 3.84 -16.85 -24.14
C VAL A 254 4.41 -15.52 -23.62
N THR A 255 4.61 -14.54 -24.50
CA THR A 255 5.07 -13.20 -24.10
C THR A 255 4.10 -12.56 -23.12
N LEU A 256 2.79 -12.60 -23.38
CA LEU A 256 1.76 -12.04 -22.48
C LEU A 256 1.65 -12.78 -21.14
N ILE A 257 1.82 -14.11 -21.14
CA ILE A 257 1.90 -14.88 -19.90
C ILE A 257 3.06 -14.36 -19.06
N ASN A 258 4.23 -14.19 -19.66
CA ASN A 258 5.43 -13.78 -18.93
C ASN A 258 5.42 -12.31 -18.50
N SER A 259 4.96 -11.39 -19.34
CA SER A 259 5.00 -9.95 -19.03
C SER A 259 3.82 -9.48 -18.18
N VAL A 260 2.66 -10.15 -18.24
CA VAL A 260 1.44 -9.68 -17.57
C VAL A 260 0.91 -10.71 -16.57
N LEU A 261 0.59 -11.94 -16.99
CA LEU A 261 -0.06 -12.91 -16.09
C LEU A 261 0.86 -13.39 -14.97
N ASN A 262 2.16 -13.49 -15.24
CA ASN A 262 3.15 -13.80 -14.22
C ASN A 262 3.46 -12.59 -13.35
N ALA A 263 3.23 -11.36 -13.82
CA ALA A 263 3.48 -10.11 -13.09
C ALA A 263 2.37 -9.76 -12.09
N MET A 264 1.11 -10.02 -12.43
CA MET A 264 -0.02 -9.67 -11.56
C MET A 264 -0.01 -10.37 -10.19
N PRO A 265 0.28 -11.69 -10.08
CA PRO A 265 0.31 -12.39 -8.81
C PRO A 265 1.57 -12.11 -7.99
N ILE A 266 2.63 -11.53 -8.58
CA ILE A 266 3.92 -11.31 -7.89
C ILE A 266 3.71 -10.60 -6.58
N HIS A 267 2.84 -9.58 -6.56
CA HIS A 267 2.54 -8.86 -5.34
C HIS A 267 2.07 -9.83 -4.25
N PHE A 268 1.04 -10.66 -4.46
CA PHE A 268 0.59 -11.64 -3.46
C PHE A 268 1.64 -12.73 -3.15
N LEU A 269 2.31 -13.25 -4.18
CA LEU A 269 3.30 -14.32 -4.05
C LEU A 269 4.57 -13.87 -3.32
N SER A 270 4.83 -12.57 -3.22
CA SER A 270 5.98 -12.03 -2.48
C SER A 270 5.73 -11.98 -0.98
N PHE A 271 4.47 -12.02 -0.51
CA PHE A 271 4.14 -11.98 0.93
C PHE A 271 3.61 -13.30 1.46
N PHE A 272 2.99 -14.12 0.61
CA PHE A 272 2.28 -15.31 1.06
C PHE A 272 2.76 -16.56 0.35
N LYS A 273 2.91 -17.63 1.13
CA LYS A 273 3.00 -18.99 0.61
C LYS A 273 1.64 -19.38 0.03
N ALA A 274 1.57 -19.50 -1.30
CA ALA A 274 0.35 -19.85 -1.99
C ALA A 274 -0.04 -21.31 -1.70
N PRO A 275 -1.31 -21.58 -1.34
CA PRO A 275 -1.83 -22.94 -1.28
C PRO A 275 -1.70 -23.66 -2.62
N ASN A 276 -1.51 -24.98 -2.59
CA ASN A 276 -1.44 -25.79 -3.81
C ASN A 276 -2.68 -25.65 -4.70
N SER A 277 -3.86 -25.41 -4.14
CA SER A 277 -5.09 -25.13 -4.89
C SER A 277 -5.00 -23.83 -5.70
N VAL A 278 -4.44 -22.76 -5.11
CA VAL A 278 -4.23 -21.47 -5.78
C VAL A 278 -3.22 -21.62 -6.91
N ILE A 279 -2.10 -22.30 -6.66
CA ILE A 279 -1.07 -22.55 -7.68
C ILE A 279 -1.68 -23.31 -8.87
N LYS A 280 -2.47 -24.37 -8.58
CA LYS A 280 -3.19 -25.14 -9.61
C LYS A 280 -4.15 -24.27 -10.41
N GLU A 281 -4.87 -23.35 -9.78
CA GLU A 281 -5.76 -22.42 -10.49
C GLU A 281 -5.00 -21.43 -11.38
N ILE A 282 -3.90 -20.84 -10.91
CA ILE A 282 -3.06 -19.95 -11.74
C ILE A 282 -2.54 -20.72 -12.96
N VAL A 283 -2.01 -21.92 -12.75
CA VAL A 283 -1.50 -22.78 -13.83
C VAL A 283 -2.61 -23.18 -14.79
N ALA A 284 -3.81 -23.51 -14.29
CA ALA A 284 -4.95 -23.82 -15.14
C ALA A 284 -5.33 -22.63 -16.03
N ILE A 285 -5.37 -21.42 -15.47
CA ILE A 285 -5.65 -20.18 -16.19
C ILE A 285 -4.59 -19.93 -17.28
N GLN A 286 -3.30 -20.09 -16.97
CA GLN A 286 -2.20 -19.94 -17.92
C GLN A 286 -2.24 -20.97 -19.04
N ARG A 287 -2.51 -22.24 -18.70
CA ARG A 287 -2.68 -23.35 -19.64
C ARG A 287 -3.84 -23.10 -20.58
N ASP A 288 -4.98 -22.71 -20.02
CA ASP A 288 -6.16 -22.38 -20.81
C ASP A 288 -5.86 -21.24 -21.79
N PHE A 289 -5.18 -20.18 -21.36
CA PHE A 289 -4.81 -19.09 -22.26
C PHE A 289 -3.83 -19.51 -23.36
N LEU A 290 -2.82 -20.31 -23.02
CA LEU A 290 -1.81 -20.77 -23.98
C LEU A 290 -2.44 -21.64 -25.07
N TRP A 291 -3.26 -22.63 -24.67
CA TRP A 291 -3.74 -23.68 -25.56
C TRP A 291 -5.13 -23.42 -26.17
N ARG A 292 -6.02 -22.66 -25.53
CA ARG A 292 -7.35 -22.37 -26.10
C ARG A 292 -7.23 -21.47 -27.32
N GLY A 293 -7.68 -21.98 -28.47
CA GLY A 293 -7.62 -21.30 -29.77
C GLY A 293 -8.83 -20.40 -30.06
N VAL A 294 -8.92 -19.97 -31.33
CA VAL A 294 -9.98 -19.11 -31.90
C VAL A 294 -11.36 -19.80 -31.99
N LYS A 295 -11.37 -21.14 -32.05
CA LYS A 295 -12.60 -21.95 -32.11
C LYS A 295 -12.98 -22.39 -30.71
N ASP A 296 -14.20 -22.07 -30.29
CA ASP A 296 -14.79 -22.57 -29.04
C ASP A 296 -14.74 -24.10 -29.04
N GLY A 297 -13.85 -24.64 -28.23
CA GLY A 297 -13.59 -26.06 -28.12
C GLY A 297 -12.35 -26.28 -27.26
N SER A 298 -12.42 -27.20 -26.30
CA SER A 298 -11.28 -27.55 -25.46
C SER A 298 -10.16 -28.14 -26.34
N LYS A 299 -9.11 -27.36 -26.60
CA LYS A 299 -7.89 -27.92 -27.19
C LYS A 299 -7.13 -28.66 -26.09
N ILE A 300 -6.83 -29.93 -26.33
CA ILE A 300 -6.04 -30.77 -25.42
C ILE A 300 -4.63 -30.16 -25.32
N PRO A 301 -4.11 -29.89 -24.11
CA PRO A 301 -2.71 -29.53 -23.94
C PRO A 301 -1.82 -30.71 -24.30
N TRP A 302 -1.06 -30.62 -25.40
CA TRP A 302 -0.21 -31.70 -25.92
C TRP A 302 1.11 -31.86 -25.17
N VAL A 303 1.53 -30.83 -24.44
CA VAL A 303 2.82 -30.78 -23.75
C VAL A 303 2.61 -30.68 -22.24
N LYS A 304 3.36 -31.49 -21.48
CA LYS A 304 3.40 -31.41 -20.02
C LYS A 304 3.79 -30.00 -19.57
N TRP A 305 3.12 -29.47 -18.55
CA TRP A 305 3.34 -28.08 -18.12
C TRP A 305 4.77 -27.87 -17.60
N GLU A 306 5.34 -28.88 -16.96
CA GLU A 306 6.71 -28.89 -16.48
C GLU A 306 7.70 -28.68 -17.63
N THR A 307 7.45 -29.27 -18.81
CA THR A 307 8.27 -29.06 -20.02
C THR A 307 8.10 -27.65 -20.56
N VAL A 308 6.88 -27.11 -20.54
CA VAL A 308 6.59 -25.72 -20.96
C VAL A 308 7.35 -24.71 -20.09
N CYS A 309 7.49 -25.00 -18.79
CA CYS A 309 8.17 -24.12 -17.84
C CYS A 309 9.71 -24.13 -17.93
N LYS A 310 10.32 -25.10 -18.62
CA LYS A 310 11.77 -25.15 -18.79
C LYS A 310 12.32 -23.93 -19.53
N ALA A 311 13.61 -23.68 -19.38
CA ALA A 311 14.27 -22.62 -20.12
C ALA A 311 14.22 -22.89 -21.64
N LYS A 312 14.28 -21.83 -22.46
CA LYS A 312 14.28 -21.98 -23.93
C LYS A 312 15.45 -22.83 -24.43
N VAL A 313 16.60 -22.73 -23.75
CA VAL A 313 17.80 -23.55 -24.03
C VAL A 313 17.61 -25.03 -23.74
N GLU A 314 16.67 -25.38 -22.85
CA GLU A 314 16.31 -26.76 -22.49
C GLU A 314 15.08 -27.27 -23.28
N GLY A 315 14.66 -26.54 -24.33
CA GLY A 315 13.51 -26.88 -25.15
C GLY A 315 12.14 -26.48 -24.58
N GLY A 316 12.10 -25.68 -23.51
CA GLY A 316 10.86 -25.13 -22.94
C GLY A 316 10.45 -23.77 -23.55
N LEU A 317 9.35 -23.20 -23.05
CA LEU A 317 8.86 -21.88 -23.48
C LEU A 317 9.33 -20.74 -22.57
N GLY A 318 10.05 -21.04 -21.49
CA GLY A 318 10.53 -20.05 -20.51
C GLY A 318 9.39 -19.43 -19.70
N ILE A 319 8.30 -20.17 -19.47
CA ILE A 319 7.24 -19.75 -18.55
C ILE A 319 7.68 -20.08 -17.12
N LYS A 320 7.56 -19.14 -16.18
CA LYS A 320 7.97 -19.38 -14.80
C LYS A 320 7.06 -20.42 -14.14
N ASP A 321 7.65 -21.42 -13.49
CA ASP A 321 6.92 -22.29 -12.57
C ASP A 321 6.48 -21.47 -11.35
N VAL A 322 5.16 -21.30 -11.20
CA VAL A 322 4.55 -20.47 -10.17
C VAL A 322 4.90 -20.97 -8.76
N ARG A 323 5.05 -22.28 -8.55
CA ARG A 323 5.40 -22.85 -7.24
C ARG A 323 6.83 -22.52 -6.87
N LEU A 324 7.77 -22.82 -7.76
CA LEU A 324 9.20 -22.54 -7.53
C LEU A 324 9.43 -21.03 -7.40
N PHE A 325 8.72 -20.24 -8.21
CA PHE A 325 8.81 -18.80 -8.15
C PHE A 325 8.24 -18.22 -6.86
N ASN A 326 7.14 -18.77 -6.31
CA ASN A 326 6.63 -18.34 -5.00
C ASN A 326 7.63 -18.65 -3.87
N TRP A 327 8.28 -19.81 -3.89
CA TRP A 327 9.31 -20.13 -2.88
C TRP A 327 10.51 -19.19 -3.00
N ALA A 328 11.03 -18.98 -4.21
CA ALA A 328 12.13 -18.06 -4.45
C ALA A 328 11.81 -16.61 -4.07
N LEU A 329 10.55 -16.18 -4.16
CA LEU A 329 10.13 -14.84 -3.73
C LEU A 329 10.07 -14.68 -2.21
N LEU A 330 9.83 -15.76 -1.47
CA LEU A 330 9.72 -15.77 -0.01
C LEU A 330 11.07 -15.95 0.70
N GLU A 331 12.09 -16.45 -0.01
CA GLU A 331 13.47 -16.62 0.49
C GLU A 331 14.32 -15.33 0.38
N LYS A 332 13.68 -14.18 0.14
CA LYS A 332 14.35 -12.89 -0.06
C LYS A 332 14.83 -12.22 1.22
#